data_AF-A0A438D9G6-F1
#
_entry.id   AF-A0A438D9G6-F1
#
_cell.length_a   1.000
_cell.length_b   1.000
_cell.length_c   1.000
_cell.angle_alpha   90.00
_cell.angle_beta   90.00
_cell.angle_gamma   90.00
#
_symmetry.space_group_name_H-M   'P 1'
#
loop_
_entity.id
_entity.type
_entity.pdbx_description
1 polymer ?
#
loop_
_entity_poly.entity_id
_entity_poly.type
_entity_poly.pdbx_seq_one_letter_code
_entity_poly.pdbx_strand_id
1 'polypeptide(L)'
;MGDLEDEDHPVEVNAYAAAGATMENKKKKDYSILLSIEVDIGYLHADKEWFESLVQHGSWLKDMHIDVAFYFFHKWIIEKPPAFSQNFTTTDTMVWKNMKARWEKHAKKWNKFQMQADDILVDYVNGLHPIPSMKWSEVDIVYVSINSGDPKSEEQWDIERLHDVPQQEYDGDCGMFLIKYAEYLMHDHPLSSLTGSRIDWFREKMATELSYFKILPM
;
A
#
# COMPACT_ATOMS: atom_id res chain seq x y z
N MET A 1 -9.07 2.84 -35.05
CA MET A 1 -7.74 3.44 -35.31
C MET A 1 -7.83 4.89 -34.91
N GLY A 2 -7.29 5.19 -33.75
CA GLY A 2 -7.30 6.48 -33.09
C GLY A 2 -6.39 6.28 -31.90
N ASP A 3 -5.12 6.60 -32.09
CA ASP A 3 -4.09 6.55 -31.06
C ASP A 3 -4.46 7.57 -29.98
N LEU A 4 -4.67 7.07 -28.76
CA LEU A 4 -4.72 7.90 -27.56
C LEU A 4 -3.28 7.95 -27.04
N GLU A 5 -2.61 9.05 -27.32
CA GLU A 5 -1.40 9.44 -26.61
C GLU A 5 -1.82 9.78 -25.18
N ASP A 6 -1.45 8.92 -24.23
CA ASP A 6 -1.50 9.23 -22.81
C ASP A 6 -0.55 10.41 -22.55
N GLU A 7 -1.08 11.51 -22.01
CA GLU A 7 -0.25 12.62 -21.53
C GLU A 7 0.49 12.20 -20.27
N ASP A 8 1.57 11.46 -20.47
CA ASP A 8 2.66 11.38 -19.52
C ASP A 8 3.22 12.78 -19.29
N HIS A 9 3.41 13.17 -18.03
CA HIS A 9 4.17 14.37 -17.70
C HIS A 9 5.59 14.21 -18.28
N PRO A 10 6.01 15.02 -19.28
CA PRO A 10 7.20 14.75 -20.09
C PRO A 10 8.52 14.87 -19.30
N VAL A 11 8.46 15.37 -18.07
CA VAL A 11 9.62 15.47 -17.17
C VAL A 11 9.91 14.14 -16.47
N GLU A 12 8.89 13.35 -16.16
CA GLU A 12 9.03 12.07 -15.45
C GLU A 12 9.46 10.96 -16.40
N VAL A 13 8.83 10.83 -17.57
CA VAL A 13 9.21 9.80 -18.57
C VAL A 13 10.66 9.90 -18.99
N ASN A 14 11.19 11.13 -19.12
CA ASN A 14 12.59 11.32 -19.49
C ASN A 14 13.56 10.95 -18.36
N ALA A 15 13.17 11.17 -17.09
CA ALA A 15 13.96 10.74 -15.94
C ALA A 15 13.95 9.21 -15.78
N TYR A 16 12.79 8.57 -15.96
CA TYR A 16 12.63 7.12 -15.89
C TYR A 16 13.24 6.39 -17.10
N ALA A 17 13.19 6.97 -18.31
CA ALA A 17 13.83 6.41 -19.50
C ALA A 17 15.36 6.50 -19.45
N ALA A 18 15.91 7.60 -18.91
CA ALA A 18 17.34 7.73 -18.67
C ALA A 18 17.84 6.74 -17.61
N ALA A 19 17.05 6.52 -16.55
CA ALA A 19 17.32 5.49 -15.54
C ALA A 19 17.20 4.07 -16.13
N GLY A 20 16.18 3.80 -16.94
CA GLY A 20 15.95 2.52 -17.62
C GLY A 20 17.09 2.14 -18.57
N ALA A 21 17.56 3.10 -19.38
CA ALA A 21 18.67 2.90 -20.31
C ALA A 21 20.03 2.68 -19.61
N THR A 22 20.20 3.20 -18.40
CA THR A 22 21.39 2.89 -17.58
C THR A 22 21.28 1.53 -16.89
N MET A 23 20.06 1.03 -16.63
CA MET A 23 19.81 -0.27 -16.00
C MET A 23 19.92 -1.46 -16.97
N GLU A 24 19.56 -1.28 -18.24
CA GLU A 24 19.61 -2.37 -19.24
C GLU A 24 21.03 -2.87 -19.53
N ASN A 25 22.03 -1.99 -19.38
CA ASN A 25 23.46 -2.32 -19.55
C ASN A 25 24.12 -2.95 -18.30
N LYS A 26 23.40 -3.06 -17.16
CA LYS A 26 23.92 -3.65 -15.90
C LYS A 26 23.35 -5.02 -15.57
N LYS A 27 22.71 -5.72 -16.51
CA LYS A 27 22.12 -7.03 -16.22
C LYS A 27 23.18 -8.08 -15.83
N LYS A 28 22.94 -8.64 -14.63
CA LYS A 28 23.36 -9.95 -14.05
C LYS A 28 24.55 -10.05 -13.09
N LYS A 29 25.42 -9.06 -12.88
CA LYS A 29 26.62 -9.28 -12.02
C LYS A 29 26.69 -8.55 -10.67
N ASP A 30 25.93 -7.48 -10.44
CA ASP A 30 26.12 -6.63 -9.24
C ASP A 30 24.99 -6.67 -8.19
N TYR A 31 23.88 -7.37 -8.43
CA TYR A 31 22.84 -7.51 -7.39
C TYR A 31 23.31 -8.32 -6.17
N SER A 32 24.33 -9.17 -6.31
CA SER A 32 24.85 -9.99 -5.22
C SER A 32 25.69 -9.22 -4.19
N ILE A 33 26.22 -8.04 -4.54
CA ILE A 33 27.15 -7.29 -3.68
C ILE A 33 26.41 -6.27 -2.80
N LEU A 34 25.20 -5.85 -3.19
CA LEU A 34 24.38 -4.90 -2.40
C LEU A 34 23.49 -5.56 -1.34
N LEU A 35 23.14 -6.84 -1.49
CA LEU A 35 22.18 -7.53 -0.61
C LEU A 35 22.78 -8.15 0.67
N SER A 36 24.02 -7.82 1.07
CA SER A 36 24.58 -8.25 2.37
C SER A 36 24.38 -7.23 3.50
N ILE A 37 23.66 -6.15 3.25
CA ILE A 37 23.45 -5.04 4.18
C ILE A 37 21.95 -4.88 4.37
N GLU A 38 21.47 -4.95 5.61
CA GLU A 38 20.11 -4.55 5.96
C GLU A 38 19.89 -3.09 5.56
N VAL A 39 18.85 -2.83 4.77
CA VAL A 39 18.48 -1.49 4.33
C VAL A 39 17.45 -0.93 5.30
N ASP A 40 17.85 0.05 6.10
CA ASP A 40 16.91 0.86 6.87
C ASP A 40 16.09 1.74 5.92
N ILE A 41 14.80 1.42 5.81
CA ILE A 41 13.79 2.14 5.00
C ILE A 41 12.83 2.98 5.88
N GLY A 42 13.21 3.24 7.13
CA GLY A 42 12.47 4.07 8.08
C GLY A 42 11.40 3.30 8.87
N TYR A 43 10.57 2.50 8.19
CA TYR A 43 9.57 1.67 8.87
C TYR A 43 10.18 0.40 9.48
N LEU A 44 11.13 -0.23 8.77
CA LEU A 44 11.83 -1.44 9.21
C LEU A 44 13.23 -1.51 8.60
N HIS A 45 14.03 -2.45 9.09
CA HIS A 45 15.29 -2.85 8.47
C HIS A 45 15.02 -4.01 7.51
N ALA A 46 15.06 -3.73 6.19
CA ALA A 46 14.74 -4.70 5.16
C ALA A 46 16.00 -5.48 4.78
N ASP A 47 15.96 -6.79 4.97
CA ASP A 47 17.03 -7.68 4.57
C ASP A 47 16.85 -8.19 3.13
N LYS A 48 17.77 -9.04 2.71
CA LYS A 48 17.74 -9.68 1.40
C LYS A 48 16.46 -10.48 1.16
N GLU A 49 16.03 -11.27 2.14
CA GLU A 49 14.88 -12.17 2.00
C GLU A 49 13.58 -11.38 1.86
N TRP A 50 13.49 -10.22 2.52
CA TRP A 50 12.38 -9.29 2.37
C TRP A 50 12.25 -8.84 0.92
N PHE A 51 13.32 -8.29 0.34
CA PHE A 51 13.30 -7.82 -1.07
C PHE A 51 13.07 -8.95 -2.06
N GLU A 52 13.69 -10.11 -1.85
CA GLU A 52 13.46 -11.29 -2.69
C GLU A 52 11.99 -11.72 -2.66
N SER A 53 11.34 -11.68 -1.50
CA SER A 53 9.92 -12.00 -1.39
C SER A 53 9.00 -10.92 -1.98
N LEU A 54 9.43 -9.66 -2.04
CA LEU A 54 8.69 -8.59 -2.70
C LEU A 54 8.67 -8.76 -4.23
N VAL A 55 9.84 -9.01 -4.82
CA VAL A 55 9.99 -9.14 -6.29
C VAL A 55 9.56 -10.49 -6.84
N GLN A 56 9.25 -11.46 -5.98
CA GLN A 56 8.83 -12.77 -6.44
C GLN A 56 7.45 -12.69 -7.11
N HIS A 57 7.45 -12.81 -8.45
CA HIS A 57 6.26 -12.75 -9.30
C HIS A 57 5.22 -13.81 -8.91
N GLY A 58 3.94 -13.42 -8.94
CA GLY A 58 2.80 -14.26 -8.57
C GLY A 58 2.75 -14.74 -7.11
N SER A 59 3.70 -14.30 -6.26
CA SER A 59 3.73 -14.64 -4.84
C SER A 59 2.96 -13.65 -3.99
N TRP A 60 2.41 -14.13 -2.87
CA TRP A 60 1.65 -13.31 -1.95
C TRP A 60 2.57 -12.29 -1.27
N LEU A 61 2.18 -11.03 -1.29
CA LEU A 61 2.82 -10.05 -0.42
C LEU A 61 2.54 -10.38 1.05
N LYS A 62 3.59 -10.45 1.84
CA LYS A 62 3.51 -10.44 3.31
C LYS A 62 2.91 -9.12 3.81
N ASP A 63 2.23 -9.18 4.96
CA ASP A 63 1.69 -8.02 5.70
C ASP A 63 2.67 -6.84 5.75
N MET A 64 3.95 -7.10 6.06
CA MET A 64 4.97 -6.05 6.15
C MET A 64 5.22 -5.29 4.84
N HIS A 65 5.02 -5.89 3.65
CA HIS A 65 5.17 -5.15 2.39
C HIS A 65 4.03 -4.13 2.22
N ILE A 66 2.82 -4.52 2.61
CA ILE A 66 1.62 -3.66 2.57
C ILE A 66 1.77 -2.54 3.59
N ASP A 67 2.19 -2.87 4.82
CA ASP A 67 2.45 -1.89 5.87
C ASP A 67 3.48 -0.85 5.44
N VAL A 68 4.58 -1.27 4.78
CA VAL A 68 5.60 -0.36 4.24
C VAL A 68 5.03 0.55 3.15
N ALA A 69 4.22 0.02 2.23
CA ALA A 69 3.57 0.85 1.21
C ALA A 69 2.69 1.93 1.87
N PHE A 70 1.80 1.51 2.76
CA PHE A 70 0.84 2.39 3.43
C PHE A 70 1.55 3.38 4.36
N TYR A 71 2.69 3.01 4.93
CA TYR A 71 3.60 3.90 5.65
C TYR A 71 4.08 5.05 4.76
N PHE A 72 4.56 4.75 3.55
CA PHE A 72 5.00 5.81 2.65
C PHE A 72 3.83 6.67 2.17
N PHE A 73 2.63 6.11 2.00
CA PHE A 73 1.45 6.87 1.56
C PHE A 73 1.05 7.91 2.61
N HIS A 74 0.99 7.53 3.89
CA HIS A 74 0.72 8.51 4.95
C HIS A 74 1.84 9.54 5.07
N LYS A 75 3.09 9.14 4.86
CA LYS A 75 4.24 10.03 5.04
C LYS A 75 4.21 11.11 3.97
N TRP A 76 3.85 10.73 2.76
CA TRP A 76 3.73 11.63 1.63
C TRP A 76 2.59 12.64 1.75
N ILE A 77 1.39 12.26 2.20
CA ILE A 77 0.31 13.24 2.40
C ILE A 77 0.70 14.27 3.48
N ILE A 78 1.45 13.86 4.52
CA ILE A 78 1.95 14.77 5.56
C ILE A 78 3.03 15.71 5.01
N GLU A 79 3.99 15.18 4.25
CA GLU A 79 5.11 15.96 3.71
C GLU A 79 4.72 16.84 2.53
N LYS A 80 3.74 16.42 1.73
CA LYS A 80 3.30 17.09 0.49
C LYS A 80 1.77 17.11 0.33
N PRO A 81 1.01 17.76 1.23
CA PRO A 81 -0.45 17.77 1.16
C PRO A 81 -1.04 18.19 -0.21
N PRO A 82 -0.50 19.21 -0.91
CA PRO A 82 -1.06 19.65 -2.21
C PRO A 82 -0.91 18.64 -3.36
N ALA A 83 -0.15 17.56 -3.19
CA ALA A 83 0.06 16.55 -4.22
C ALA A 83 -1.11 15.55 -4.34
N PHE A 84 -2.06 15.59 -3.42
CA PHE A 84 -3.18 14.67 -3.34
C PHE A 84 -4.50 15.42 -3.44
N SER A 85 -5.46 14.82 -4.16
CA SER A 85 -6.82 15.35 -4.27
C SER A 85 -7.67 15.04 -3.04
N GLN A 86 -7.26 14.05 -2.25
CA GLN A 86 -7.98 13.55 -1.09
C GLN A 86 -7.24 13.86 0.21
N ASN A 87 -8.01 14.12 1.27
CA ASN A 87 -7.51 14.19 2.63
C ASN A 87 -7.75 12.84 3.33
N PHE A 88 -6.68 12.05 3.49
CA PHE A 88 -6.78 10.66 3.93
C PHE A 88 -5.71 10.29 4.96
N THR A 89 -5.94 9.17 5.64
CA THR A 89 -4.90 8.43 6.37
C THR A 89 -4.94 6.95 5.99
N THR A 90 -3.88 6.22 6.32
CA THR A 90 -3.76 4.77 6.13
C THR A 90 -3.57 4.07 7.47
N THR A 91 -3.91 2.79 7.52
CA THR A 91 -3.63 1.92 8.67
C THR A 91 -2.68 0.80 8.28
N ASP A 92 -2.09 0.09 9.26
CA ASP A 92 -1.42 -1.17 8.97
C ASP A 92 -2.41 -2.34 8.83
N THR A 93 -1.89 -3.51 8.49
CA THR A 93 -2.63 -4.77 8.33
C THR A 93 -3.19 -5.37 9.63
N MET A 94 -2.83 -4.82 10.79
CA MET A 94 -3.30 -5.27 12.12
C MET A 94 -4.56 -4.56 12.57
N VAL A 95 -4.91 -3.38 12.04
CA VAL A 95 -6.10 -2.62 12.51
C VAL A 95 -7.38 -3.47 12.39
N TRP A 96 -7.57 -4.15 11.26
CA TRP A 96 -8.78 -4.93 11.01
C TRP A 96 -8.85 -6.14 11.94
N LYS A 97 -7.71 -6.81 12.15
CA LYS A 97 -7.60 -7.94 13.09
C LYS A 97 -7.96 -7.49 14.51
N ASN A 98 -7.51 -6.32 14.93
CA ASN A 98 -7.85 -5.74 16.23
C ASN A 98 -9.33 -5.39 16.34
N MET A 99 -9.89 -4.69 15.34
CA MET A 99 -11.31 -4.33 15.28
C MET A 99 -12.20 -5.57 15.38
N LYS A 100 -11.91 -6.59 14.57
CA LYS A 100 -12.63 -7.86 14.57
C LYS A 100 -12.57 -8.55 15.93
N ALA A 101 -11.39 -8.63 16.55
CA ALA A 101 -11.25 -9.25 17.87
C ALA A 101 -12.10 -8.56 18.95
N ARG A 102 -12.23 -7.22 18.91
CA ARG A 102 -13.10 -6.48 19.83
C ARG A 102 -14.57 -6.76 19.52
N TRP A 103 -14.93 -6.76 18.25
CA TRP A 103 -16.29 -7.08 17.84
C TRP A 103 -16.71 -8.47 18.30
N GLU A 104 -15.94 -9.52 17.99
CA GLU A 104 -16.27 -10.89 18.37
C GLU A 104 -16.43 -11.08 19.89
N LYS A 105 -15.60 -10.38 20.67
CA LYS A 105 -15.64 -10.42 22.14
C LYS A 105 -16.86 -9.68 22.71
N HIS A 106 -17.29 -8.60 22.06
CA HIS A 106 -18.25 -7.66 22.64
C HIS A 106 -19.60 -7.57 21.91
N ALA A 107 -19.78 -8.22 20.75
CA ALA A 107 -20.98 -8.09 19.91
C ALA A 107 -22.30 -8.31 20.67
N LYS A 108 -22.36 -9.31 21.57
CA LYS A 108 -23.56 -9.59 22.38
C LYS A 108 -23.87 -8.54 23.46
N LYS A 109 -22.91 -7.68 23.78
CA LYS A 109 -23.00 -6.64 24.82
C LYS A 109 -22.46 -5.30 24.31
N TRP A 110 -22.59 -5.04 23.00
CA TRP A 110 -21.99 -3.89 22.35
C TRP A 110 -22.46 -2.57 22.97
N ASN A 111 -23.72 -2.50 23.39
CA ASN A 111 -24.33 -1.34 24.04
C ASN A 111 -23.77 -1.04 25.45
N LYS A 112 -22.99 -1.95 26.03
CA LYS A 112 -22.28 -1.78 27.30
C LYS A 112 -20.77 -1.72 27.13
N PHE A 113 -20.29 -1.86 25.90
CA PHE A 113 -18.87 -1.84 25.62
C PHE A 113 -18.34 -0.41 25.78
N GLN A 114 -17.25 -0.29 26.52
CA GLN A 114 -16.47 0.93 26.63
C GLN A 114 -15.04 0.58 26.24
N MET A 115 -14.55 1.23 25.18
CA MET A 115 -13.15 1.11 24.77
C MET A 115 -12.27 1.63 25.89
N GLN A 116 -11.22 0.88 26.24
CA GLN A 116 -10.25 1.35 27.22
C GLN A 116 -9.39 2.43 26.58
N ALA A 117 -9.00 3.43 27.36
CA ALA A 117 -8.23 4.57 26.85
C ALA A 117 -6.82 4.17 26.36
N ASP A 118 -6.30 3.03 26.82
CA ASP A 118 -5.02 2.43 26.46
C ASP A 118 -5.15 1.31 25.40
N ASP A 119 -6.32 1.13 24.79
CA ASP A 119 -6.49 0.18 23.68
C ASP A 119 -5.84 0.72 22.40
N ILE A 120 -5.08 -0.12 21.70
CA ILE A 120 -4.41 0.25 20.43
C ILE A 120 -5.37 0.86 19.39
N LEU A 121 -6.66 0.48 19.38
CA LEU A 121 -7.65 1.08 18.48
C LEU A 121 -7.88 2.57 18.77
N VAL A 122 -7.69 3.00 20.02
CA VAL A 122 -7.70 4.42 20.39
C VAL A 122 -6.49 5.13 19.81
N ASP A 123 -5.33 4.49 19.77
CA ASP A 123 -4.12 5.06 19.15
C ASP A 123 -4.30 5.26 17.65
N TYR A 124 -4.88 4.29 16.93
CA TYR A 124 -5.21 4.47 15.50
C TYR A 124 -6.10 5.69 15.27
N VAL A 125 -7.23 5.77 15.98
CA VAL A 125 -8.21 6.85 15.81
C VAL A 125 -7.60 8.22 16.11
N ASN A 126 -6.68 8.28 17.07
CA ASN A 126 -5.98 9.50 17.46
C ASN A 126 -4.70 9.78 16.64
N GLY A 127 -4.43 9.03 15.57
CA GLY A 127 -3.26 9.24 14.72
C GLY A 127 -1.93 8.97 15.44
N LEU A 128 -1.95 8.15 16.49
CA LEU A 128 -0.78 7.76 17.28
C LEU A 128 -0.18 6.43 16.80
N HIS A 129 -0.86 5.71 15.90
CA HIS A 129 -0.34 4.49 15.28
C HIS A 129 -0.98 4.24 13.90
N PRO A 130 -0.21 3.86 12.87
CA PRO A 130 1.26 3.91 12.81
C PRO A 130 1.77 5.36 12.88
N ILE A 131 3.06 5.58 13.13
CA ILE A 131 3.65 6.93 13.19
C ILE A 131 4.57 7.17 11.98
N PRO A 132 4.47 8.33 11.30
CA PRO A 132 3.50 9.40 11.54
C PRO A 132 2.08 9.07 11.02
N SER A 133 1.03 9.62 11.61
CA SER A 133 -0.35 9.49 11.11
C SER A 133 -1.18 10.71 11.48
N MET A 134 -2.38 10.82 10.90
CA MET A 134 -3.38 11.86 11.16
C MET A 134 -4.54 11.30 11.99
N LYS A 135 -5.16 12.15 12.81
CA LYS A 135 -6.38 11.75 13.53
C LYS A 135 -7.48 11.47 12.53
N TRP A 136 -8.28 10.45 12.81
CA TRP A 136 -9.41 10.11 11.94
C TRP A 136 -10.45 11.24 11.89
N SER A 137 -10.52 12.08 12.92
CA SER A 137 -11.38 13.28 12.93
C SER A 137 -10.90 14.43 12.06
N GLU A 138 -9.67 14.35 11.53
CA GLU A 138 -9.02 15.40 10.73
C GLU A 138 -8.94 15.03 9.24
N VAL A 139 -9.40 13.82 8.87
CA VAL A 139 -9.38 13.29 7.50
C VAL A 139 -10.77 12.89 7.04
N ASP A 140 -10.98 12.85 5.73
CA ASP A 140 -12.24 12.44 5.13
C ASP A 140 -12.29 10.93 4.84
N ILE A 141 -11.12 10.31 4.64
CA ILE A 141 -10.97 8.91 4.23
C ILE A 141 -9.94 8.19 5.11
N VAL A 142 -10.25 6.96 5.51
CA VAL A 142 -9.30 6.04 6.18
C VAL A 142 -9.15 4.77 5.33
N TYR A 143 -7.96 4.57 4.76
CA TYR A 143 -7.65 3.36 4.00
C TYR A 143 -7.27 2.22 4.93
N VAL A 144 -8.10 1.17 4.93
CA VAL A 144 -7.91 -0.04 5.73
C VAL A 144 -7.74 -1.25 4.82
N SER A 145 -6.62 -1.96 4.94
CA SER A 145 -6.41 -3.23 4.26
C SER A 145 -7.23 -4.33 4.92
N ILE A 146 -8.14 -4.96 4.16
CA ILE A 146 -8.98 -6.06 4.65
C ILE A 146 -8.74 -7.29 3.79
N ASN A 147 -8.44 -8.42 4.43
CA ASN A 147 -8.42 -9.72 3.75
C ASN A 147 -9.84 -10.30 3.75
N SER A 148 -10.46 -10.42 2.57
CA SER A 148 -11.86 -10.79 2.38
C SER A 148 -12.19 -12.27 2.57
N GLY A 149 -11.27 -13.10 3.07
CA GLY A 149 -11.52 -14.53 3.34
C GLY A 149 -12.54 -14.84 4.45
N ASP A 150 -13.26 -13.85 4.98
CA ASP A 150 -14.22 -14.03 6.06
C ASP A 150 -15.66 -13.67 5.64
N PRO A 151 -16.49 -14.67 5.28
CA PRO A 151 -17.87 -14.47 4.84
C PRO A 151 -18.78 -13.85 5.92
N LYS A 152 -18.38 -13.84 7.20
CA LYS A 152 -19.19 -13.25 8.29
C LYS A 152 -19.14 -11.73 8.36
N SER A 153 -18.21 -11.09 7.65
CA SER A 153 -18.10 -9.62 7.62
C SER A 153 -19.22 -8.96 6.80
N GLU A 154 -19.78 -9.69 5.82
CA GLU A 154 -20.76 -9.16 4.87
C GLU A 154 -22.16 -8.99 5.46
N GLU A 155 -22.51 -9.78 6.48
CA GLU A 155 -23.83 -9.72 7.12
C GLU A 155 -23.97 -8.56 8.12
N GLN A 156 -22.88 -7.84 8.41
CA GLN A 156 -22.81 -6.90 9.54
C GLN A 156 -22.66 -5.43 9.14
N TRP A 157 -22.33 -5.15 7.87
CA TRP A 157 -22.09 -3.82 7.35
C TRP A 157 -22.84 -3.62 6.04
N ASP A 158 -23.35 -2.41 5.79
CA ASP A 158 -23.77 -2.01 4.45
C ASP A 158 -22.50 -1.83 3.60
N ILE A 159 -22.14 -2.86 2.84
CA ILE A 159 -20.95 -2.88 2.00
C ILE A 159 -21.34 -2.43 0.59
N GLU A 160 -20.83 -1.28 0.18
CA GLU A 160 -20.81 -0.88 -1.23
C GLU A 160 -19.59 -1.50 -1.91
N ARG A 161 -19.82 -2.30 -2.96
CA ARG A 161 -18.75 -2.91 -3.75
C ARG A 161 -18.61 -2.19 -5.07
N LEU A 162 -17.39 -1.82 -5.41
CA LEU A 162 -17.08 -1.35 -6.75
C LEU A 162 -17.00 -2.57 -7.67
N HIS A 163 -17.91 -2.64 -8.65
CA HIS A 163 -18.06 -3.80 -9.53
C HIS A 163 -17.19 -3.72 -10.80
N ASP A 164 -16.86 -2.52 -11.25
CA ASP A 164 -16.11 -2.26 -12.49
C ASP A 164 -14.64 -1.93 -12.22
N VAL A 165 -14.09 -2.51 -11.15
CA VAL A 165 -12.65 -2.41 -10.85
C VAL A 165 -11.92 -3.60 -11.48
N PRO A 166 -10.69 -3.40 -11.96
CA PRO A 166 -9.87 -4.50 -12.43
C PRO A 166 -9.82 -5.65 -11.40
N GLN A 167 -9.60 -6.86 -11.89
CA GLN A 167 -9.45 -8.00 -11.00
C GLN A 167 -8.10 -8.64 -11.30
N GLN A 168 -7.48 -9.16 -10.26
CA GLN A 168 -6.27 -9.94 -10.41
C GLN A 168 -6.57 -11.21 -11.23
N GLU A 169 -5.63 -11.59 -12.08
CA GLU A 169 -5.68 -12.90 -12.76
C GLU A 169 -5.03 -14.00 -11.92
N TYR A 170 -4.08 -13.62 -11.06
CA TYR A 170 -3.31 -14.53 -10.21
C TYR A 170 -3.57 -14.25 -8.73
N ASP A 171 -3.80 -15.30 -7.95
CA ASP A 171 -4.15 -15.20 -6.53
C ASP A 171 -3.12 -14.45 -5.67
N GLY A 172 -1.85 -14.45 -6.10
CA GLY A 172 -0.77 -13.78 -5.36
C GLY A 172 -0.62 -12.29 -5.60
N ASP A 173 -1.36 -11.71 -6.53
CA ASP A 173 -1.24 -10.29 -6.86
C ASP A 173 -2.14 -9.38 -6.01
N CYS A 174 -2.98 -9.96 -5.14
CA CYS A 174 -3.94 -9.23 -4.32
C CYS A 174 -3.30 -8.08 -3.52
N GLY A 175 -2.13 -8.31 -2.93
CA GLY A 175 -1.40 -7.29 -2.19
C GLY A 175 -0.95 -6.12 -3.09
N MET A 176 -0.48 -6.40 -4.31
CA MET A 176 -0.08 -5.35 -5.24
C MET A 176 -1.28 -4.59 -5.79
N PHE A 177 -2.38 -5.27 -6.11
CA PHE A 177 -3.62 -4.60 -6.50
C PHE A 177 -4.15 -3.70 -5.39
N LEU A 178 -4.14 -4.14 -4.14
CA LEU A 178 -4.52 -3.32 -2.98
C LEU A 178 -3.68 -2.04 -2.90
N ILE A 179 -2.35 -2.16 -3.00
CA ILE A 179 -1.41 -1.02 -2.97
C ILE A 179 -1.72 -0.06 -4.12
N LYS A 180 -1.86 -0.56 -5.35
CA LYS A 180 -2.14 0.25 -6.53
C LYS A 180 -3.53 0.87 -6.51
N TYR A 181 -4.54 0.22 -5.93
CA TYR A 181 -5.85 0.81 -5.75
C TYR A 181 -5.81 2.01 -4.81
N ALA A 182 -5.15 1.86 -3.67
CA ALA A 182 -4.99 2.97 -2.74
C ALA A 182 -4.26 4.13 -3.43
N GLU A 183 -3.13 3.87 -4.08
CA GLU A 183 -2.39 4.88 -4.85
C GLU A 183 -3.25 5.59 -5.90
N TYR A 184 -3.97 4.84 -6.75
CA TYR A 184 -4.76 5.42 -7.82
C TYR A 184 -5.89 6.28 -7.26
N LEU A 185 -6.56 5.83 -6.19
CA LEU A 185 -7.61 6.61 -5.54
C LEU A 185 -7.05 7.89 -4.92
N MET A 186 -5.89 7.82 -4.27
CA MET A 186 -5.22 8.98 -3.66
C MET A 186 -4.82 10.05 -4.68
N HIS A 187 -4.48 9.65 -5.91
CA HIS A 187 -4.11 10.52 -7.02
C HIS A 187 -5.24 10.83 -8.01
N ASP A 188 -6.47 10.40 -7.71
CA ASP A 188 -7.64 10.56 -8.61
C ASP A 188 -7.41 9.97 -10.02
N HIS A 189 -6.67 8.86 -10.07
CA HIS A 189 -6.46 8.10 -11.30
C HIS A 189 -7.60 7.11 -11.54
N PRO A 190 -8.05 6.94 -12.80
CA PRO A 190 -9.13 6.03 -13.11
C PRO A 190 -8.70 4.58 -12.85
N LEU A 191 -9.38 3.88 -11.95
CA LEU A 191 -9.06 2.47 -11.64
C LEU A 191 -9.09 1.57 -12.88
N SER A 192 -9.89 1.91 -13.88
CA SER A 192 -10.01 1.15 -15.13
C SER A 192 -8.71 1.05 -15.94
N SER A 193 -7.72 1.92 -15.71
CA SER A 193 -6.41 1.83 -16.39
C SER A 193 -5.44 0.86 -15.72
N LEU A 194 -5.72 0.41 -14.48
CA LEU A 194 -4.90 -0.59 -13.81
C LEU A 194 -5.16 -1.97 -14.43
N THR A 195 -4.09 -2.70 -14.75
CA THR A 195 -4.20 -4.07 -15.30
C THR A 195 -3.17 -4.99 -14.66
N GLY A 196 -3.45 -6.30 -14.68
CA GLY A 196 -2.52 -7.33 -14.18
C GLY A 196 -1.19 -7.36 -14.92
N SER A 197 -1.15 -6.89 -16.17
CA SER A 197 0.03 -6.95 -17.05
C SER A 197 1.28 -6.23 -16.51
N ARG A 198 1.11 -5.28 -15.59
CA ARG A 198 2.21 -4.48 -15.01
C ARG A 198 2.54 -4.82 -13.56
N ILE A 199 1.89 -5.82 -12.96
CA ILE A 199 2.07 -6.11 -11.52
C ILE A 199 3.52 -6.49 -11.21
N ASP A 200 4.14 -7.34 -12.02
CA ASP A 200 5.55 -7.73 -11.86
C ASP A 200 6.48 -6.53 -11.95
N TRP A 201 6.22 -5.62 -12.89
CA TRP A 201 6.97 -4.37 -13.02
C TRP A 201 6.79 -3.47 -11.80
N PHE A 202 5.57 -3.35 -11.25
CA PHE A 202 5.34 -2.56 -10.04
C PHE A 202 6.07 -3.14 -8.82
N ARG A 203 6.16 -4.48 -8.68
CA ARG A 203 6.97 -5.12 -7.62
C ARG A 203 8.45 -4.75 -7.75
N GLU A 204 8.99 -4.84 -8.97
CA GLU A 204 10.39 -4.47 -9.24
C GLU A 204 10.67 -2.98 -9.03
N LYS A 205 9.74 -2.10 -9.43
CA LYS A 205 9.81 -0.65 -9.16
C LYS A 205 9.87 -0.40 -7.66
N MET A 206 8.91 -0.93 -6.91
CA MET A 206 8.83 -0.77 -5.46
C MET A 206 10.11 -1.24 -4.75
N ALA A 207 10.63 -2.42 -5.13
CA ALA A 207 11.88 -2.94 -4.56
C ALA A 207 13.08 -2.06 -4.88
N THR A 208 13.16 -1.53 -6.10
CA THR A 208 14.23 -0.61 -6.52
C THR A 208 14.17 0.70 -5.75
N GLU A 209 12.96 1.27 -5.61
CA GLU A 209 12.74 2.54 -4.91
C GLU A 209 13.12 2.44 -3.44
N LEU A 210 12.69 1.38 -2.77
CA LEU A 210 12.99 1.13 -1.36
C LEU A 210 14.47 0.79 -1.12
N SER A 211 15.08 -0.05 -1.97
CA SER A 211 16.47 -0.48 -1.77
C SER A 211 17.50 0.61 -2.06
N TYR A 212 17.28 1.44 -3.09
CA TYR A 212 18.24 2.46 -3.51
C TYR A 212 17.91 3.86 -2.98
N PHE A 213 16.65 4.27 -3.04
CA PHE A 213 16.24 5.63 -2.70
C PHE A 213 15.71 5.74 -1.28
N LYS A 214 15.35 4.63 -0.64
CA LYS A 214 14.75 4.58 0.70
C LYS A 214 13.49 5.44 0.82
N ILE A 215 12.82 5.60 -0.32
CA ILE A 215 11.56 6.30 -0.48
C ILE A 215 10.70 5.46 -1.40
N LEU A 216 9.38 5.67 -1.32
CA LEU A 216 8.46 5.14 -2.31
C LEU A 216 7.81 6.33 -3.02
N PRO A 217 8.49 6.91 -4.02
CA PRO A 217 7.93 7.95 -4.83
C PRO A 217 7.05 7.29 -5.88
N MET A 218 5.78 7.14 -5.55
CA MET A 218 4.84 6.54 -6.49
C MET A 218 4.79 7.36 -7.77
#